data_AF-A0A9W4SGD8-F1
#
_entry.id   AF-A0A9W4SGD8-F1
#
_cell.length_a   1.000
_cell.length_b   1.000
_cell.length_c   1.000
_cell.angle_alpha   90.00
_cell.angle_beta   90.00
_cell.angle_gamma   90.00
#
_symmetry.space_group_name_H-M   'P 1'
#
loop_
_entity.id
_entity.type
_entity.pdbx_description
1 polymer ?
#
loop_
_entity_poly.entity_id
_entity_poly.type
_entity_poly.pdbx_seq_one_letter_code
_entity_poly.pdbx_strand_id
1 'polypeptide(L)'
;SNITHLEISYYHSLWDEKIIDILKLCPNITHLDFENSIGFSNRVLELIAGLYPNLKYLNLCDDQSGDYMSFRAREVDDLGLWKIARSCHKLEYLNISHRTEFTEISICNIIHYCPDLQHLNLTFCEITDITIEEIARSCLNLKYLDLKGCYNVSREAVARLNSDIHIKNFNDLKNPSLITAFSDYLRQAGTAHQNLARSLLANASNSNGAEMGQQARIFHQNLAQALHQIQTSSEHIIPINASLER
;
A
#
# COMPACT_ATOMS: atom_id res chain seq x y z
N SER A 1 20.66 -25.85 11.99
CA SER A 1 20.96 -24.55 11.38
C SER A 1 20.75 -23.46 12.43
N ASN A 2 21.66 -22.49 12.57
CA ASN A 2 21.50 -21.30 13.43
C ASN A 2 20.93 -20.09 12.67
N ILE A 3 20.43 -20.31 11.45
CA ILE A 3 19.86 -19.26 10.62
C ILE A 3 18.60 -18.73 11.30
N THR A 4 18.59 -17.42 11.53
CA THR A 4 17.45 -16.67 12.07
C THR A 4 16.88 -15.68 11.05
N HIS A 5 17.63 -15.39 9.98
CA HIS A 5 17.26 -14.45 8.92
C HIS A 5 17.32 -15.19 7.59
N LEU A 6 16.22 -15.15 6.84
CA LEU A 6 16.13 -15.77 5.53
C LEU A 6 15.43 -14.80 4.58
N GLU A 7 16.13 -14.48 3.50
CA GLU A 7 15.68 -13.60 2.44
C GLU A 7 15.55 -14.41 1.15
N ILE A 8 14.37 -14.37 0.57
CA ILE A 8 14.01 -15.03 -0.68
C ILE A 8 13.25 -14.00 -1.52
N SER A 9 13.92 -12.90 -1.88
CA SER A 9 13.34 -11.77 -2.60
C SER A 9 13.50 -11.90 -4.11
N TYR A 10 12.58 -11.32 -4.88
CA TYR A 10 12.58 -11.27 -6.36
C TYR A 10 12.61 -12.65 -7.03
N TYR A 11 11.97 -13.65 -6.42
CA TYR A 11 11.88 -14.99 -6.97
C TYR A 11 10.48 -15.25 -7.57
N HIS A 12 10.45 -15.51 -8.87
CA HIS A 12 9.21 -15.54 -9.67
C HIS A 12 8.57 -16.93 -9.85
N SER A 13 9.17 -17.97 -9.25
CA SER A 13 8.76 -19.37 -9.44
C SER A 13 9.07 -20.18 -8.19
N LEU A 14 8.68 -19.65 -7.04
CA LEU A 14 8.80 -20.31 -5.75
C LEU A 14 7.64 -21.27 -5.52
N TRP A 15 7.65 -22.41 -6.19
CA TRP A 15 6.70 -23.48 -5.88
C TRP A 15 6.79 -23.84 -4.39
N ASP A 16 5.65 -23.90 -3.71
CA ASP A 16 5.54 -24.18 -2.27
C ASP A 16 6.53 -25.22 -1.75
N GLU A 17 6.67 -26.36 -2.45
CA GLU A 17 7.54 -27.47 -2.03
C GLU A 17 8.98 -27.02 -1.75
N LYS A 18 9.53 -26.14 -2.59
CA LYS A 18 10.90 -25.63 -2.43
C LYS A 18 11.04 -24.76 -1.18
N ILE A 19 10.07 -23.89 -0.91
CA ILE A 19 10.09 -23.04 0.28
C ILE A 19 9.91 -23.92 1.52
N ILE A 20 8.94 -24.83 1.49
CA ILE A 20 8.63 -25.72 2.61
C ILE A 20 9.88 -26.50 3.05
N ASP A 21 10.65 -27.03 2.10
CA ASP A 21 11.90 -27.74 2.39
C ASP A 21 12.94 -26.83 3.03
N ILE A 22 13.12 -25.59 2.53
CA ILE A 22 14.03 -24.61 3.11
C ILE A 22 13.63 -24.24 4.54
N LEU A 23 12.33 -23.98 4.78
CA LEU A 23 11.80 -23.59 6.08
C LEU A 23 11.98 -24.72 7.12
N LYS A 24 11.71 -25.97 6.74
CA LYS A 24 11.92 -27.14 7.63
C LYS A 24 13.38 -27.30 8.07
N LEU A 25 14.34 -26.86 7.26
CA LEU A 25 15.77 -26.91 7.61
C LEU A 25 16.20 -25.78 8.57
N CYS A 26 15.37 -24.74 8.72
CA CYS A 26 15.69 -23.52 9.47
C CYS A 26 14.62 -23.29 10.56
N PRO A 27 14.68 -23.98 11.71
CA PRO A 27 13.60 -23.94 12.72
C PRO A 27 13.53 -22.66 13.57
N ASN A 28 14.56 -21.80 13.53
CA ASN A 28 14.69 -20.65 14.43
C ASN A 28 14.54 -19.30 13.72
N ILE A 29 13.84 -19.26 12.60
CA ILE A 29 13.70 -18.01 11.84
C ILE A 29 12.89 -16.98 12.63
N THR A 30 13.40 -15.75 12.65
CA THR A 30 12.75 -14.56 13.20
C THR A 30 12.61 -13.44 12.16
N HIS A 31 13.35 -13.51 11.04
CA HIS A 31 13.23 -12.61 9.90
C HIS A 31 12.99 -13.40 8.61
N LEU A 32 11.84 -13.15 7.98
CA LEU A 32 11.48 -13.67 6.67
C LEU A 32 11.22 -12.53 5.71
N ASP A 33 11.94 -12.51 4.59
CA ASP A 33 11.73 -11.56 3.53
C ASP A 33 11.41 -12.27 2.21
N PHE A 34 10.22 -12.00 1.68
CA PHE A 34 9.72 -12.47 0.39
C PHE A 34 9.39 -11.29 -0.54
N GLU A 35 10.09 -10.16 -0.41
CA GLU A 35 9.88 -8.99 -1.27
C GLU A 35 9.85 -9.38 -2.74
N ASN A 36 8.78 -9.01 -3.45
CA ASN A 36 8.60 -9.22 -4.89
C ASN A 36 8.77 -10.69 -5.31
N SER A 37 8.54 -11.62 -4.40
CA SER A 37 8.52 -13.05 -4.66
C SER A 37 7.10 -13.56 -4.86
N ILE A 38 6.93 -14.42 -5.88
CA ILE A 38 5.65 -14.98 -6.33
C ILE A 38 5.79 -16.48 -6.63
N GLY A 39 4.67 -17.20 -6.72
CA GLY A 39 4.64 -18.65 -6.99
C GLY A 39 4.35 -19.52 -5.75
N PHE A 40 4.20 -18.90 -4.57
CA PHE A 40 3.94 -19.57 -3.31
C PHE A 40 2.57 -19.19 -2.72
N SER A 41 1.95 -20.12 -2.01
CA SER A 41 0.56 -20.01 -1.56
C SER A 41 0.40 -19.79 -0.06
N ASN A 42 -0.85 -19.60 0.37
CA ASN A 42 -1.27 -19.63 1.77
C ASN A 42 -0.76 -20.84 2.55
N ARG A 43 -0.47 -21.97 1.89
CA ARG A 43 0.13 -23.15 2.54
C ARG A 43 1.50 -22.85 3.14
N VAL A 44 2.29 -22.01 2.48
CA VAL A 44 3.59 -21.54 2.99
C VAL A 44 3.38 -20.62 4.20
N LEU A 45 2.42 -19.69 4.14
CA LEU A 45 2.13 -18.82 5.29
C LEU A 45 1.58 -19.59 6.49
N GLU A 46 0.74 -20.60 6.27
CA GLU A 46 0.28 -21.51 7.33
C GLU A 46 1.45 -22.28 7.96
N LEU A 47 2.40 -22.75 7.15
CA LEU A 47 3.60 -23.40 7.66
C LEU A 47 4.47 -22.43 8.46
N ILE A 48 4.70 -21.22 7.97
CA ILE A 48 5.44 -20.15 8.67
C ILE A 48 4.80 -19.88 10.03
N ALA A 49 3.47 -19.73 10.08
CA ALA A 49 2.72 -19.51 11.31
C ALA A 49 2.91 -20.65 12.32
N GLY A 50 2.96 -21.91 11.85
CA GLY A 50 3.18 -23.08 12.69
C GLY A 50 4.63 -23.27 13.16
N LEU A 51 5.61 -22.92 12.32
CA LEU A 51 7.03 -23.12 12.62
C LEU A 51 7.64 -21.97 13.44
N TYR A 52 7.19 -20.73 13.23
CA TYR A 52 7.86 -19.53 13.72
C TYR A 52 6.95 -18.62 14.55
N PRO A 53 6.43 -19.07 15.70
CA PRO A 53 5.60 -18.22 16.58
C PRO A 53 6.38 -17.01 17.16
N ASN A 54 7.71 -17.01 17.05
CA ASN A 54 8.58 -15.89 17.44
C ASN A 54 9.04 -15.03 16.26
N LEU A 55 8.36 -15.12 15.10
CA LEU A 55 8.66 -14.28 13.94
C LEU A 55 8.52 -12.79 14.32
N LYS A 56 9.54 -12.01 13.98
CA LYS A 56 9.63 -10.57 14.28
C LYS A 56 9.55 -9.70 13.04
N TYR A 57 9.98 -10.21 11.90
CA TYR A 57 10.00 -9.47 10.65
C TYR A 57 9.41 -10.34 9.56
N LEU A 58 8.43 -9.78 8.86
CA LEU A 58 7.81 -10.38 7.70
C LEU A 58 7.64 -9.34 6.60
N ASN A 59 8.23 -9.63 5.43
CA ASN A 59 8.03 -8.85 4.23
C ASN A 59 7.35 -9.73 3.16
N LEU A 60 6.18 -9.30 2.72
CA LEU A 60 5.36 -9.92 1.69
C LEU A 60 5.05 -8.92 0.57
N CYS A 61 5.80 -7.82 0.44
CA CYS A 61 5.60 -6.81 -0.61
C CYS A 61 5.55 -7.45 -2.00
N ASP A 62 4.69 -6.93 -2.87
CA ASP A 62 4.61 -7.32 -4.28
C ASP A 62 4.25 -6.10 -5.13
N ASP A 63 5.26 -5.33 -5.52
CA ASP A 63 5.07 -4.03 -6.17
C ASP A 63 4.54 -4.09 -7.60
N GLN A 64 4.38 -5.30 -8.17
CA GLN A 64 3.88 -5.58 -9.52
C GLN A 64 4.52 -4.71 -10.62
N SER A 65 5.71 -4.13 -10.37
CA SER A 65 6.35 -3.17 -11.27
C SER A 65 7.07 -3.83 -12.45
N GLY A 66 7.15 -5.17 -12.47
CA GLY A 66 7.60 -5.94 -13.62
C GLY A 66 6.49 -6.08 -14.67
N ASP A 67 6.86 -6.06 -15.95
CA ASP A 67 6.02 -6.29 -17.16
C ASP A 67 5.17 -7.59 -17.16
N TYR A 68 5.21 -8.37 -16.09
CA TYR A 68 4.43 -9.58 -15.92
C TYR A 68 3.09 -9.27 -15.26
N MET A 69 2.08 -9.07 -16.11
CA MET A 69 0.69 -9.31 -15.74
C MET A 69 0.58 -10.76 -15.24
N SER A 70 0.71 -10.98 -13.94
CA SER A 70 0.51 -12.30 -13.35
C SER A 70 -0.98 -12.62 -13.44
N PHE A 71 -1.37 -13.32 -14.51
CA PHE A 71 -2.65 -14.01 -14.62
C PHE A 71 -2.78 -15.17 -13.60
N ARG A 72 -1.80 -15.36 -12.70
CA ARG A 72 -1.87 -16.36 -11.64
C ARG A 72 -2.56 -15.76 -10.43
N ALA A 73 -3.82 -16.16 -10.28
CA ALA A 73 -4.67 -15.85 -9.16
C ALA A 73 -3.96 -16.01 -7.81
N ARG A 74 -4.00 -14.96 -6.99
CA ARG A 74 -4.21 -14.98 -5.52
C ARG A 74 -3.65 -16.21 -4.80
N GLU A 75 -2.34 -16.43 -4.88
CA GLU A 75 -1.74 -17.55 -4.15
C GLU A 75 -1.68 -17.24 -2.64
N VAL A 76 -1.46 -15.97 -2.30
CA VAL A 76 -1.52 -15.45 -0.94
C VAL A 76 -2.67 -14.45 -0.82
N ASP A 77 -3.56 -14.67 0.14
CA ASP A 77 -4.73 -13.83 0.41
C ASP A 77 -5.00 -13.72 1.92
N ASP A 78 -6.19 -13.20 2.28
CA ASP A 78 -6.66 -13.04 3.65
C ASP A 78 -6.49 -14.28 4.53
N LEU A 79 -6.63 -15.50 3.98
CA LEU A 79 -6.50 -16.74 4.75
C LEU A 79 -5.08 -16.90 5.27
N GLY A 80 -4.07 -16.68 4.42
CA GLY A 80 -2.68 -16.77 4.80
C GLY A 80 -2.29 -15.69 5.80
N LEU A 81 -2.73 -14.46 5.58
CA LEU A 81 -2.48 -13.34 6.50
C LEU A 81 -3.11 -13.59 7.88
N TRP A 82 -4.32 -14.15 7.91
CA TRP A 82 -5.01 -14.52 9.15
C TRP A 82 -4.26 -15.60 9.94
N LYS A 83 -3.65 -16.59 9.27
CA LYS A 83 -2.83 -17.62 9.94
C LYS A 83 -1.61 -17.01 10.63
N ILE A 84 -0.94 -16.09 9.96
CA ILE A 84 0.17 -15.32 10.54
C ILE A 84 -0.31 -14.52 11.75
N ALA A 85 -1.38 -13.73 11.61
CA ALA A 85 -1.93 -12.91 12.69
C ALA A 85 -2.21 -13.70 13.98
N ARG A 86 -2.72 -14.93 13.85
CA ARG A 86 -3.08 -15.78 14.99
C ARG A 86 -1.93 -16.49 15.69
N SER A 87 -0.72 -16.45 15.13
CA SER A 87 0.40 -17.26 15.62
C SER A 87 1.64 -16.41 15.89
N CYS A 88 1.90 -15.40 15.06
CA CYS A 88 3.11 -14.58 15.07
C CYS A 88 2.90 -13.27 15.85
N HIS A 89 2.49 -13.35 17.11
CA HIS A 89 2.15 -12.17 17.93
C HIS A 89 3.35 -11.25 18.26
N LYS A 90 4.57 -11.70 18.00
CA LYS A 90 5.83 -10.96 18.25
C LYS A 90 6.33 -10.18 17.03
N LEU A 91 5.50 -9.99 16.01
CA LEU A 91 5.86 -9.20 14.84
C LEU A 91 6.14 -7.76 15.24
N GLU A 92 7.34 -7.30 14.87
CA GLU A 92 7.84 -5.93 15.06
C GLU A 92 7.91 -5.18 13.72
N TYR A 93 8.04 -5.90 12.61
CA TYR A 93 8.06 -5.36 11.25
C TYR A 93 7.12 -6.14 10.35
N LEU A 94 6.23 -5.42 9.65
CA LEU A 94 5.35 -5.97 8.63
C LEU A 94 5.36 -5.09 7.39
N ASN A 95 5.71 -5.68 6.25
CA ASN A 95 5.52 -5.07 4.95
C ASN A 95 4.58 -5.92 4.10
N ILE A 96 3.40 -5.36 3.79
CA ILE A 96 2.40 -5.96 2.91
C ILE A 96 2.02 -5.02 1.77
N SER A 97 2.91 -4.07 1.43
CA SER A 97 2.63 -3.08 0.41
C SER A 97 2.32 -3.72 -0.94
N HIS A 98 1.45 -3.06 -1.70
CA HIS A 98 0.98 -3.41 -3.03
C HIS A 98 0.14 -4.71 -3.12
N ARG A 99 -0.13 -5.37 -1.98
CA ARG A 99 -1.02 -6.53 -1.91
C ARG A 99 -2.48 -6.11 -1.92
N THR A 100 -3.06 -6.01 -3.11
CA THR A 100 -4.51 -5.74 -3.31
C THR A 100 -5.39 -6.95 -2.99
N GLU A 101 -4.80 -8.11 -2.76
CA GLU A 101 -5.48 -9.34 -2.37
C GLU A 101 -5.89 -9.35 -0.90
N PHE A 102 -5.31 -8.48 -0.07
CA PHE A 102 -5.64 -8.36 1.34
C PHE A 102 -6.76 -7.35 1.56
N THR A 103 -7.85 -7.81 2.16
CA THR A 103 -8.96 -6.93 2.55
C THR A 103 -8.59 -6.10 3.78
N GLU A 104 -9.24 -4.93 3.93
CA GLU A 104 -9.10 -4.10 5.12
C GLU A 104 -9.33 -4.90 6.42
N ILE A 105 -10.25 -5.87 6.41
CA ILE A 105 -10.56 -6.72 7.56
C ILE A 105 -9.34 -7.56 7.97
N SER A 106 -8.64 -8.19 7.02
CA SER A 106 -7.47 -9.02 7.33
C SER A 106 -6.28 -8.18 7.79
N ILE A 107 -6.10 -6.98 7.20
CA ILE A 107 -5.10 -5.99 7.62
C ILE A 107 -5.37 -5.54 9.06
N CYS A 108 -6.61 -5.16 9.40
CA CYS A 108 -6.99 -4.80 10.76
C CYS A 108 -6.77 -5.95 11.75
N ASN A 109 -7.05 -7.20 11.34
CA ASN A 109 -6.79 -8.37 12.19
C ASN A 109 -5.31 -8.53 12.52
N ILE A 110 -4.40 -8.44 11.55
CA ILE A 110 -2.97 -8.59 11.85
C ILE A 110 -2.45 -7.45 12.73
N ILE A 111 -2.91 -6.22 12.51
CA ILE A 111 -2.63 -5.06 13.38
C ILE A 111 -3.14 -5.32 14.81
N HIS A 112 -4.35 -5.86 14.95
CA HIS A 112 -4.94 -6.20 16.25
C HIS A 112 -4.12 -7.23 17.03
N TYR A 113 -3.70 -8.30 16.36
CA TYR A 113 -3.03 -9.43 17.01
C TYR A 113 -1.51 -9.26 17.15
N CYS A 114 -0.92 -8.20 16.60
CA CYS A 114 0.52 -7.91 16.66
C CYS A 114 0.79 -6.55 17.32
N PRO A 115 0.62 -6.43 18.66
CA PRO A 115 0.76 -5.15 19.37
C PRO A 115 2.21 -4.64 19.44
N ASP A 116 3.20 -5.50 19.20
CA ASP A 116 4.62 -5.18 19.21
C ASP A 116 5.13 -4.55 17.90
N LEU A 117 4.24 -4.31 16.92
CA LEU A 117 4.58 -3.68 15.65
C LEU A 117 5.23 -2.31 15.87
N GLN A 118 6.40 -2.14 15.26
CA GLN A 118 7.19 -0.91 15.24
C GLN A 118 7.27 -0.31 13.84
N HIS A 119 7.20 -1.14 12.80
CA HIS A 119 7.24 -0.72 11.40
C HIS A 119 6.11 -1.40 10.63
N LEU A 120 5.31 -0.58 9.95
CA LEU A 120 4.19 -1.05 9.14
C LEU A 120 4.19 -0.33 7.78
N ASN A 121 4.27 -1.08 6.70
CA ASN A 121 4.17 -0.55 5.34
C ASN A 121 2.89 -1.05 4.68
N LEU A 122 1.96 -0.11 4.42
CA LEU A 122 0.67 -0.33 3.79
C LEU A 122 0.58 0.35 2.41
N THR A 123 1.73 0.68 1.81
CA THR A 123 1.80 1.38 0.54
C THR A 123 0.94 0.69 -0.53
N PHE A 124 0.03 1.42 -1.18
CA PHE A 124 -0.95 0.93 -2.15
C PHE A 124 -1.87 -0.21 -1.66
N CYS A 125 -2.11 -0.33 -0.35
CA CYS A 125 -3.18 -1.17 0.19
C CYS A 125 -4.52 -0.43 0.17
N GLU A 126 -5.62 -1.18 0.02
CA GLU A 126 -6.98 -0.65 0.06
C GLU A 126 -7.50 -0.55 1.50
N ILE A 127 -7.17 0.57 2.16
CA ILE A 127 -7.52 0.84 3.57
C ILE A 127 -8.23 2.19 3.73
N THR A 128 -8.95 2.35 4.83
CA THR A 128 -9.67 3.57 5.19
C THR A 128 -9.25 4.05 6.59
N ASP A 129 -9.96 5.07 7.08
CA ASP A 129 -9.81 5.59 8.45
C ASP A 129 -9.99 4.49 9.52
N ILE A 130 -10.73 3.42 9.22
CA ILE A 130 -10.92 2.27 10.12
C ILE A 130 -9.57 1.62 10.45
N THR A 131 -8.71 1.41 9.45
CA THR A 131 -7.37 0.85 9.70
C THR A 131 -6.52 1.76 10.56
N ILE A 132 -6.62 3.08 10.36
CA ILE A 132 -5.86 4.05 11.16
C ILE A 132 -6.32 4.04 12.62
N GLU A 133 -7.63 3.91 12.87
CA GLU A 133 -8.17 3.77 14.23
C GLU A 133 -7.72 2.47 14.89
N GLU A 134 -7.66 1.37 14.15
CA GLU A 134 -7.14 0.09 14.66
C GLU A 134 -5.65 0.20 15.02
N ILE A 135 -4.84 0.86 14.18
CA ILE A 135 -3.42 1.13 14.46
C ILE A 135 -3.29 1.94 15.76
N ALA A 136 -4.05 3.04 15.87
CA ALA A 136 -4.00 3.92 17.05
C ALA A 136 -4.34 3.17 18.35
N ARG A 137 -5.23 2.18 18.28
CA ARG A 137 -5.67 1.40 19.44
C ARG A 137 -4.75 0.22 19.79
N SER A 138 -4.17 -0.45 18.79
CA SER A 138 -3.49 -1.74 18.99
C SER A 138 -1.96 -1.63 18.99
N CYS A 139 -1.37 -0.74 18.18
CA CYS A 139 0.09 -0.69 17.96
C CYS A 139 0.72 0.53 18.65
N LEU A 140 0.74 0.52 19.98
CA LEU A 140 1.24 1.66 20.78
C LEU A 140 2.75 1.90 20.64
N ASN A 141 3.50 0.90 20.16
CA ASN A 141 4.94 0.96 19.93
C ASN A 141 5.31 1.28 18.48
N LEU A 142 4.33 1.62 17.63
CA LEU A 142 4.59 1.92 16.22
C LEU A 142 5.49 3.14 16.11
N LYS A 143 6.52 3.05 15.28
CA LYS A 143 7.51 4.11 15.02
C LYS A 143 7.47 4.58 13.58
N TYR A 144 7.12 3.70 12.66
CA TYR A 144 7.13 3.98 11.22
C TYR A 144 5.86 3.45 10.56
N LEU A 145 5.22 4.32 9.79
CA LEU A 145 4.04 4.00 9.00
C LEU A 145 4.18 4.61 7.59
N ASP A 146 4.08 3.78 6.55
CA ASP A 146 3.99 4.26 5.17
C ASP A 146 2.57 4.06 4.62
N LEU A 147 1.97 5.17 4.18
CA LEU A 147 0.60 5.26 3.66
C LEU A 147 0.58 5.74 2.19
N LYS A 148 1.70 5.64 1.47
CA LYS A 148 1.74 6.01 0.05
C LYS A 148 0.64 5.28 -0.71
N GLY A 149 -0.18 6.01 -1.46
CA GLY A 149 -1.22 5.37 -2.26
C GLY A 149 -2.47 4.93 -1.49
N CYS A 150 -2.55 5.16 -0.18
CA CYS A 150 -3.74 4.87 0.63
C CYS A 150 -4.74 6.04 0.56
N TYR A 151 -5.32 6.24 -0.63
CA TYR A 151 -6.11 7.44 -0.95
C TYR A 151 -7.44 7.58 -0.19
N ASN A 152 -7.90 6.50 0.44
CA ASN A 152 -9.12 6.48 1.24
C ASN A 152 -8.90 6.86 2.71
N VAL A 153 -7.66 7.16 3.11
CA VAL A 153 -7.31 7.64 4.46
C VAL A 153 -7.37 9.17 4.51
N SER A 154 -8.09 9.70 5.51
CA SER A 154 -8.20 11.14 5.77
C SER A 154 -7.05 11.68 6.61
N ARG A 155 -6.78 12.98 6.48
CA ARG A 155 -5.83 13.69 7.35
C ARG A 155 -6.28 13.65 8.81
N GLU A 156 -7.57 13.75 9.06
CA GLU A 156 -8.17 13.74 10.39
C GLU A 156 -7.93 12.40 11.08
N ALA A 157 -7.99 11.28 10.35
CA ALA A 157 -7.63 9.96 10.87
C ALA A 157 -6.15 9.88 11.24
N VAL A 158 -5.29 10.32 10.32
CA VAL A 158 -3.84 10.35 10.55
C VAL A 158 -3.48 11.21 11.77
N ALA A 159 -4.17 12.34 11.97
CA ALA A 159 -3.96 13.22 13.12
C ALA A 159 -4.34 12.59 14.48
N ARG A 160 -5.06 11.46 14.50
CA ARG A 160 -5.37 10.70 15.74
C ARG A 160 -4.24 9.75 16.14
N LEU A 161 -3.27 9.49 15.26
CA LEU A 161 -2.12 8.66 15.59
C LEU A 161 -1.19 9.35 16.59
N ASN A 162 -0.41 8.56 17.34
CA ASN A 162 0.61 9.10 18.23
C ASN A 162 1.60 9.96 17.42
N SER A 163 1.89 11.17 17.91
CA SER A 163 2.80 12.13 17.28
C SER A 163 4.23 11.61 17.08
N ASP A 164 4.63 10.59 17.85
CA ASP A 164 5.94 9.96 17.77
C ASP A 164 6.07 9.00 16.57
N ILE A 165 4.96 8.67 15.90
CA ILE A 165 4.97 7.85 14.68
C ILE A 165 5.49 8.69 13.52
N HIS A 166 6.58 8.23 12.90
CA HIS A 166 7.06 8.80 11.66
C HIS A 166 6.24 8.30 10.47
N ILE A 167 5.39 9.19 9.94
CA ILE A 167 4.51 8.89 8.80
C ILE A 167 5.17 9.36 7.52
N LYS A 168 5.35 8.45 6.55
CA LYS A 168 5.92 8.76 5.23
C LYS A 168 4.85 8.77 4.14
N ASN A 169 5.11 9.57 3.10
CA ASN A 169 4.42 9.52 1.80
C ASN A 169 2.89 9.64 1.83
N PHE A 170 2.31 10.25 2.88
CA PHE A 170 0.88 10.48 2.98
C PHE A 170 0.45 11.70 2.14
N ASN A 171 -0.34 11.45 1.10
CA ASN A 171 -0.97 12.47 0.27
C ASN A 171 -2.47 12.52 0.56
N ASP A 172 -2.93 13.60 1.21
CA ASP A 172 -4.32 13.82 1.56
C ASP A 172 -5.14 14.24 0.32
N LEU A 173 -5.60 13.26 -0.46
CA LEU A 173 -6.42 13.52 -1.66
C LEU A 173 -7.89 13.81 -1.35
N LYS A 174 -8.36 13.50 -0.14
CA LYS A 174 -9.70 13.85 0.34
C LYS A 174 -9.81 15.33 0.75
N ASN A 175 -8.70 16.07 0.69
CA ASN A 175 -8.69 17.50 0.98
C ASN A 175 -9.67 18.25 0.06
N PRO A 176 -10.72 18.89 0.62
CA PRO A 176 -11.70 19.62 -0.17
C PRO A 176 -11.07 20.70 -1.05
N SER A 177 -9.98 21.32 -0.60
CA SER A 177 -9.26 22.36 -1.34
C SER A 177 -8.56 21.80 -2.60
N LEU A 178 -8.04 20.57 -2.56
CA LEU A 178 -7.45 19.91 -3.72
C LEU A 178 -8.53 19.49 -4.73
N ILE A 179 -9.65 18.98 -4.25
CA ILE A 179 -10.81 18.65 -5.10
C ILE A 179 -11.33 19.91 -5.79
N THR A 180 -11.48 21.01 -5.05
CA THR A 180 -11.89 22.30 -5.61
C THR A 180 -10.88 22.83 -6.62
N ALA A 181 -9.58 22.82 -6.29
CA ALA A 181 -8.53 23.27 -7.22
C ALA A 181 -8.49 22.44 -8.51
N PHE A 182 -8.69 21.12 -8.42
CA PHE A 182 -8.76 20.25 -9.58
C PHE A 182 -10.01 20.50 -10.43
N SER A 183 -11.17 20.66 -9.78
CA SER A 183 -12.43 21.04 -10.44
C SER A 183 -12.32 22.40 -11.15
N ASP A 184 -11.70 23.39 -10.50
CA ASP A 184 -11.47 24.71 -11.08
C ASP A 184 -10.50 24.68 -12.26
N TYR A 185 -9.43 23.89 -12.18
CA TYR A 185 -8.52 23.66 -13.30
C TYR A 185 -9.25 23.03 -14.50
N LEU A 186 -10.04 21.98 -14.26
CA LEU A 186 -10.83 21.32 -15.32
C LEU A 186 -11.88 22.24 -15.94
N ARG A 187 -12.44 23.17 -15.15
CA ARG A 187 -13.35 24.21 -15.64
C ARG A 187 -12.64 25.22 -16.54
N GLN A 188 -11.39 25.58 -16.22
CA GLN A 188 -10.58 26.54 -16.99
C GLN A 188 -9.97 25.92 -18.27
N ALA A 189 -9.69 24.61 -18.27
CA ALA A 189 -9.02 23.91 -19.38
C ALA A 189 -9.90 23.60 -20.62
N GLY A 190 -11.16 24.05 -20.67
CA GLY A 190 -12.06 23.94 -21.83
C GLY A 190 -12.63 22.53 -22.11
N THR A 191 -13.43 22.41 -23.18
CA THR A 191 -14.34 21.27 -23.46
C THR A 191 -13.65 19.94 -23.79
N ALA A 192 -12.43 19.94 -24.33
CA ALA A 192 -11.67 18.71 -24.59
C ALA A 192 -11.26 18.00 -23.28
N HIS A 193 -10.95 18.77 -22.23
CA HIS A 193 -10.63 18.26 -20.90
C HIS A 193 -11.86 18.07 -20.01
N GLN A 194 -13.05 18.57 -20.38
CA GLN A 194 -14.29 18.31 -19.64
C GLN A 194 -14.78 16.87 -19.78
N ASN A 195 -14.52 16.20 -20.90
CA ASN A 195 -14.84 14.78 -21.07
C ASN A 195 -13.84 13.90 -20.32
N LEU A 196 -12.56 14.30 -20.29
CA LEU A 196 -11.57 13.71 -19.41
C LEU A 196 -12.00 13.90 -17.94
N ALA A 197 -12.27 15.14 -17.50
CA ALA A 197 -12.82 15.46 -16.18
C ALA A 197 -14.03 14.61 -15.79
N ARG A 198 -15.03 14.50 -16.66
CA ARG A 198 -16.22 13.66 -16.42
C ARG A 198 -15.86 12.18 -16.29
N SER A 199 -14.94 11.67 -17.11
CA SER A 199 -14.45 10.29 -16.99
C SER A 199 -13.65 10.08 -15.70
N LEU A 200 -12.84 11.06 -15.28
CA LEU A 200 -12.05 11.01 -14.05
C LEU A 200 -12.95 11.10 -12.81
N LEU A 201 -13.97 11.98 -12.82
CA LEU A 201 -14.96 12.12 -11.76
C LEU A 201 -15.92 10.91 -11.70
N ALA A 202 -16.37 10.40 -12.84
CA ALA A 202 -17.22 9.21 -12.91
C ALA A 202 -16.50 7.96 -12.42
N ASN A 203 -15.20 7.79 -12.72
CA ASN A 203 -14.42 6.66 -12.22
C ASN A 203 -14.11 6.79 -10.72
N ALA A 204 -13.96 8.01 -10.20
CA ALA A 204 -13.84 8.25 -8.76
C ALA A 204 -15.15 8.04 -7.97
N SER A 205 -16.31 8.04 -8.65
CA SER A 205 -17.63 7.90 -8.04
C SER A 205 -18.37 6.60 -8.39
N ASN A 206 -17.91 5.84 -9.38
CA ASN A 206 -18.45 4.53 -9.77
C ASN A 206 -17.31 3.52 -10.03
N SER A 207 -16.98 2.68 -9.05
CA SER A 207 -16.56 1.29 -9.32
C SER A 207 -16.41 0.50 -8.02
N ASN A 208 -16.80 -0.78 -8.07
CA ASN A 208 -16.63 -1.75 -6.99
C ASN A 208 -15.15 -2.14 -6.86
N GLY A 209 -14.70 -2.33 -5.62
CA GLY A 209 -13.29 -2.32 -5.19
C GLY A 209 -12.29 -3.29 -5.84
N ALA A 210 -12.66 -4.18 -6.74
CA ALA A 210 -11.69 -5.11 -7.35
C ALA A 210 -10.97 -4.55 -8.60
N GLU A 211 -11.56 -3.59 -9.33
CA GLU A 211 -10.93 -2.94 -10.50
C GLU A 211 -10.25 -1.60 -10.15
N MET A 212 -10.47 -1.11 -8.92
CA MET A 212 -9.96 0.18 -8.43
C MET A 212 -8.43 0.21 -8.33
N GLY A 213 -7.79 -0.85 -7.84
CA GLY A 213 -6.33 -0.84 -7.62
C GLY A 213 -5.49 -0.59 -8.88
N GLN A 214 -5.90 -1.08 -10.04
CA GLN A 214 -5.14 -0.94 -11.30
C GLN A 214 -5.53 0.33 -12.07
N GLN A 215 -6.82 0.65 -12.13
CA GLN A 215 -7.30 1.89 -12.78
C GLN A 215 -6.94 3.13 -11.97
N ALA A 216 -6.96 3.08 -10.64
CA ALA A 216 -6.47 4.17 -9.79
C ALA A 216 -4.95 4.33 -9.89
N ARG A 217 -4.16 3.24 -9.98
CA ARG A 217 -2.71 3.30 -10.23
C ARG A 217 -2.39 3.99 -11.56
N ILE A 218 -3.07 3.60 -12.65
CA ILE A 218 -2.94 4.23 -13.97
C ILE A 218 -3.40 5.70 -13.92
N PHE A 219 -4.53 5.97 -13.27
CA PHE A 219 -5.04 7.33 -13.07
C PHE A 219 -4.05 8.23 -12.31
N HIS A 220 -3.46 7.72 -11.23
CA HIS A 220 -2.47 8.46 -10.44
C HIS A 220 -1.15 8.68 -11.17
N GLN A 221 -0.67 7.70 -11.94
CA GLN A 221 0.50 7.88 -12.80
C GLN A 221 0.24 8.93 -13.88
N ASN A 222 -0.92 8.88 -14.54
CA ASN A 222 -1.31 9.85 -15.55
C ASN A 222 -1.51 11.25 -14.95
N LEU A 223 -2.07 11.35 -13.74
CA LEU A 223 -2.25 12.62 -13.02
C LEU A 223 -0.90 13.22 -12.59
N ALA A 224 0.02 12.40 -12.06
CA ALA A 224 1.35 12.86 -11.68
C ALA A 224 2.17 13.31 -12.89
N GLN A 225 2.10 12.59 -14.01
CA GLN A 225 2.72 13.02 -15.28
C GLN A 225 2.12 14.31 -15.82
N ALA A 226 0.79 14.47 -15.76
CA ALA A 226 0.12 15.70 -16.16
C ALA A 226 0.54 16.90 -15.28
N LEU A 227 0.60 16.73 -13.96
CA LEU A 227 1.06 17.76 -13.02
C LEU A 227 2.53 18.13 -13.25
N HIS A 228 3.40 17.15 -13.51
CA HIS A 228 4.81 17.39 -13.84
C HIS A 228 4.95 18.17 -15.17
N GLN A 229 4.19 17.81 -16.21
CA GLN A 229 4.21 18.54 -17.48
C GLN A 229 3.73 19.98 -17.32
N ILE A 230 2.74 20.24 -16.46
CA ILE A 230 2.27 21.59 -16.14
C ILE A 230 3.36 22.41 -15.44
N GLN A 231 4.07 21.81 -14.48
CA GLN A 231 5.18 22.46 -13.78
C GLN A 231 6.37 22.78 -14.69
N THR A 232 6.69 21.91 -15.65
CA THR A 232 7.77 22.17 -16.62
C THR A 232 7.34 23.15 -17.73
N SER A 233 6.05 23.35 -17.95
CA SER A 233 5.52 24.27 -18.97
C SER A 233 5.32 25.71 -18.46
N SER A 234 5.34 25.93 -17.14
CA SER A 234 5.14 27.25 -16.52
C SER A 234 6.38 28.13 -16.50
N GLU A 235 7.57 27.61 -16.86
CA GLU A 235 8.80 28.41 -17.00
C GLU A 235 8.83 29.32 -18.27
N HIS A 236 7.78 29.31 -19.10
CA HIS A 236 7.73 30.10 -20.33
C HIS A 236 6.60 31.14 -20.45
N ILE A 237 5.92 31.51 -19.35
CA ILE A 237 4.95 32.62 -19.40
C ILE A 237 5.55 33.87 -18.75
N ILE A 238 6.07 34.75 -19.61
CA ILE A 238 6.48 36.13 -19.28
C ILE A 238 5.28 36.89 -18.70
N PRO A 239 5.42 37.66 -17.60
CA PRO A 239 4.33 38.46 -17.09
C PRO A 239 4.05 39.64 -18.03
N ILE A 240 2.87 39.67 -18.64
CA ILE A 240 2.35 40.86 -19.33
C ILE A 240 1.86 41.83 -18.24
N ASN A 241 2.76 42.70 -17.80
CA ASN A 241 2.41 44.01 -17.25
C ASN A 241 2.58 45.02 -18.39
N ALA A 242 1.48 45.54 -18.94
CA ALA A 242 1.43 46.89 -19.54
C ALA A 242 0.00 47.24 -20.01
N SER A 243 -0.50 48.33 -19.42
CA SER A 243 -1.34 49.38 -20.04
C SER A 243 -2.69 49.00 -20.65
N LEU A 244 -3.76 49.54 -20.06
CA LEU A 244 -4.52 50.63 -20.70
C LEU A 244 -5.44 51.29 -19.67
N GLU A 245 -4.96 52.39 -19.08
CA GLU A 245 -5.81 53.53 -18.78
C GLU A 245 -6.37 54.07 -20.10
N ARG A 246 -7.69 54.06 -20.25
CA ARG A 246 -8.56 55.18 -20.68
C ARG A 246 -10.02 54.75 -20.68
#